data_AF-A0A9E5FGR7-F1
#
_entry.id   AF-A0A9E5FGR7-F1
#
_cell.length_a   1.000
_cell.length_b   1.000
_cell.length_c   1.000
_cell.angle_alpha   90.00
_cell.angle_beta   90.00
_cell.angle_gamma   90.00
#
_symmetry.space_group_name_H-M   'P 1'
#
loop_
_entity.id
_entity.type
_entity.pdbx_description
1 polymer ?
#
loop_
_entity_poly.entity_id
_entity_poly.type
_entity_poly.pdbx_seq_one_letter_code
_entity_poly.pdbx_strand_id
1 'polypeptide(L)'
;MVWMAEHIASGASKDDVEEDLDGLPVVIGSQFRVAYRAASPAGLAGAEFQYRIIDKTDWRTIKLTETVPGAEWGTFDNNRGVFARRTLGVYDFYPAPSADLANEPGRREAWGRFDFHIEGLKELRLGDRIEYKVVVRDQRPVPLKGESETRIKEVVGVDELLAWLRRREREQEKLRQLRLDQLGVFPDRPATRSGS
;
A
#
# COMPACT_ATOMS: atom_id res chain seq x y z
N MET A 1 7.93 -13.09 -27.44
CA MET A 1 8.80 -13.34 -26.28
C MET A 1 8.38 -12.35 -25.20
N VAL A 2 7.50 -12.81 -24.31
CA VAL A 2 6.81 -12.00 -23.29
C VAL A 2 7.63 -12.11 -22.01
N TRP A 3 8.04 -10.98 -21.44
CA TRP A 3 8.65 -10.95 -20.10
C TRP A 3 7.78 -10.08 -19.19
N MET A 4 7.30 -10.74 -18.13
CA MET A 4 6.34 -10.27 -17.14
C MET A 4 6.99 -9.26 -16.19
N ALA A 5 6.27 -8.17 -15.90
CA ALA A 5 6.55 -7.29 -14.77
C ALA A 5 6.01 -7.98 -13.50
N GLU A 6 6.80 -8.90 -12.94
CA GLU A 6 6.45 -9.59 -11.70
C GLU A 6 6.96 -8.81 -10.47
N HIS A 7 6.05 -8.66 -9.51
CA HIS A 7 6.23 -8.22 -8.12
C HIS A 7 6.36 -6.71 -7.83
N ILE A 8 5.20 -6.04 -7.78
CA ILE A 8 4.97 -4.94 -6.83
C ILE A 8 4.44 -5.59 -5.54
N ALA A 9 5.33 -5.81 -4.58
CA ALA A 9 4.95 -6.36 -3.28
C ALA A 9 4.33 -5.23 -2.43
N SER A 10 3.04 -5.35 -2.12
CA SER A 10 2.41 -4.69 -0.97
C SER A 10 2.92 -5.34 0.32
N GLY A 11 4.20 -5.11 0.64
CA GLY A 11 4.83 -5.62 1.86
C GLY A 11 4.58 -4.69 3.03
N ALA A 12 3.44 -4.84 3.72
CA ALA A 12 3.26 -4.26 5.06
C ALA A 12 3.95 -5.15 6.10
N SER A 13 5.01 -4.65 6.74
CA SER A 13 5.64 -5.31 7.90
C SER A 13 4.73 -5.19 9.14
N LYS A 14 4.77 -6.22 9.99
CA LYS A 14 3.80 -6.52 11.04
C LYS A 14 3.86 -5.66 12.32
N ASP A 15 4.77 -4.69 12.41
CA ASP A 15 4.97 -3.90 13.63
C ASP A 15 5.11 -2.42 13.29
N ASP A 16 3.98 -1.72 13.20
CA ASP A 16 3.76 -0.31 13.55
C ASP A 16 2.27 -0.02 13.35
N VAL A 17 1.65 0.73 14.26
CA VAL A 17 0.24 1.15 14.20
C VAL A 17 0.07 2.26 13.15
N GLU A 18 0.39 1.93 11.91
CA GLU A 18 -0.08 2.60 10.71
C GLU A 18 -0.61 1.47 9.83
N GLU A 19 -1.71 0.88 10.32
CA GLU A 19 -2.52 -0.09 9.62
C GLU A 19 -3.02 0.61 8.35
N ASP A 20 -2.23 0.55 7.27
CA ASP A 20 -2.64 0.94 5.93
C ASP A 20 -3.72 -0.07 5.53
N LEU A 21 -4.92 0.21 6.02
CA LEU A 21 -6.06 -0.68 5.95
C LEU A 21 -6.57 -0.64 4.53
N ASP A 22 -6.02 -1.50 3.69
CA ASP A 22 -6.74 -1.96 2.52
C ASP A 22 -8.15 -2.38 2.96
N GLY A 23 -9.15 -1.68 2.43
CA GLY A 23 -10.56 -1.84 2.81
C GLY A 23 -11.14 -0.86 3.85
N LEU A 24 -10.35 -0.03 4.55
CA LEU A 24 -10.91 1.04 5.40
C LEU A 24 -11.51 2.15 4.52
N PRO A 25 -12.78 2.52 4.69
CA PRO A 25 -13.37 3.66 3.99
C PRO A 25 -12.64 4.99 4.27
N VAL A 26 -12.80 5.97 3.39
CA VAL A 26 -12.27 7.33 3.58
C VAL A 26 -13.42 8.27 3.97
N VAL A 27 -13.18 9.15 4.94
CA VAL A 27 -14.19 10.15 5.33
C VAL A 27 -14.25 11.26 4.28
N ILE A 28 -15.45 11.65 3.85
CA ILE A 28 -15.59 12.79 2.93
C ILE A 28 -14.88 14.04 3.46
N GLY A 29 -14.19 14.78 2.58
CA GLY A 29 -13.43 15.97 2.97
C GLY A 29 -12.10 15.69 3.67
N SER A 30 -11.65 14.44 3.75
CA SER A 30 -10.37 14.08 4.38
C SER A 30 -9.30 13.70 3.34
N GLN A 31 -8.27 12.98 3.79
CA GLN A 31 -7.22 12.40 2.97
C GLN A 31 -7.03 10.93 3.35
N PHE A 32 -6.39 10.17 2.49
CA PHE A 32 -5.84 8.86 2.85
C PHE A 32 -4.42 8.70 2.31
N ARG A 33 -3.65 7.90 3.03
CA ARG A 33 -2.27 7.59 2.69
C ARG A 33 -2.21 6.44 1.70
N VAL A 34 -1.28 6.52 0.77
CA VAL A 34 -0.96 5.47 -0.19
C VAL A 34 0.52 5.15 -0.04
N ALA A 35 0.81 4.06 0.66
CA ALA A 35 2.16 3.52 0.73
C ALA A 35 2.41 2.52 -0.40
N TYR A 36 3.57 2.61 -1.06
CA TYR A 36 3.94 1.68 -2.12
C TYR A 36 5.46 1.46 -2.20
N ARG A 37 5.83 0.32 -2.78
CA ARG A 37 7.20 0.00 -3.20
C ARG A 37 7.20 -0.36 -4.67
N ALA A 38 8.25 0.00 -5.38
CA ALA A 38 8.45 -0.31 -6.78
C ALA A 38 9.87 -0.79 -7.02
N ALA A 39 10.06 -1.63 -8.03
CA ALA A 39 11.37 -2.07 -8.47
C ALA A 39 11.44 -2.18 -10.00
N SER A 40 12.60 -1.87 -10.57
CA SER A 40 12.90 -2.08 -11.98
C SER A 40 14.39 -2.37 -12.18
N PRO A 41 14.76 -3.44 -12.90
CA PRO A 41 16.16 -3.72 -13.23
C PRO A 41 16.83 -2.60 -14.03
N ALA A 42 16.05 -1.84 -14.81
CA ALA A 42 16.51 -0.71 -15.60
C ALA A 42 16.57 0.61 -14.81
N GLY A 43 16.29 0.58 -13.50
CA GLY A 43 16.14 1.77 -12.67
C GLY A 43 14.79 2.46 -12.89
N LEU A 44 14.38 3.28 -11.92
CA LEU A 44 13.11 3.99 -11.92
C LEU A 44 13.33 5.48 -12.27
N ALA A 45 12.51 5.97 -13.20
CA ALA A 45 12.52 7.36 -13.67
C ALA A 45 11.53 8.23 -12.89
N GLY A 46 10.37 7.67 -12.52
CA GLY A 46 9.34 8.42 -11.81
C GLY A 46 8.10 7.59 -11.52
N ALA A 47 7.15 8.21 -10.82
CA ALA A 47 5.89 7.60 -10.43
C ALA A 47 4.70 8.55 -10.68
N GLU A 48 3.54 7.95 -10.88
CA GLU A 48 2.26 8.61 -11.13
C GLU A 48 1.20 7.94 -10.25
N PHE A 49 0.37 8.74 -9.60
CA PHE A 49 -0.85 8.27 -8.95
C PHE A 49 -2.02 8.46 -9.91
N GLN A 50 -2.71 7.38 -10.23
CA GLN A 50 -3.90 7.41 -11.07
C GLN A 50 -5.13 7.14 -10.23
N TYR A 51 -6.19 7.91 -10.44
CA TYR A 51 -7.45 7.71 -9.75
C TYR A 51 -8.66 8.07 -10.62
N ARG A 52 -9.82 7.53 -10.25
CA ARG A 52 -11.12 7.96 -10.75
C ARG A 52 -12.20 7.78 -9.69
N ILE A 53 -13.27 8.55 -9.81
CA ILE A 53 -14.52 8.28 -9.11
C ILE A 53 -15.33 7.35 -9.99
N ILE A 54 -15.59 6.13 -9.52
CA ILE A 54 -16.30 5.09 -10.26
C ILE A 54 -17.64 5.66 -10.75
N ASP A 55 -17.98 5.38 -12.01
CA ASP A 55 -19.20 5.82 -12.71
C ASP A 55 -19.36 7.34 -12.91
N LYS A 56 -18.36 8.16 -12.55
CA LYS A 56 -18.45 9.63 -12.66
C LYS A 56 -17.32 10.30 -13.45
N THR A 57 -16.10 9.76 -13.37
CA THR A 57 -14.94 10.40 -14.00
C THR A 57 -14.09 9.38 -14.75
N ASP A 58 -13.42 9.86 -15.80
CA ASP A 58 -12.29 9.14 -16.39
C ASP A 58 -11.08 9.12 -15.45
N TRP A 59 -10.10 8.28 -15.78
CA TRP A 59 -8.83 8.20 -15.06
C TRP A 59 -8.09 9.54 -15.12
N ARG A 60 -7.84 10.11 -13.95
CA ARG A 60 -7.00 11.30 -13.73
C ARG A 60 -5.63 10.85 -13.25
N THR A 61 -4.61 11.62 -13.61
CA THR A 61 -3.20 11.31 -13.28
C THR A 61 -2.58 12.47 -12.51
N ILE A 62 -1.95 12.16 -11.39
CA ILE A 62 -1.13 13.06 -10.59
C ILE A 62 0.32 12.56 -10.69
N LYS A 63 1.24 13.44 -11.12
CA LYS A 63 2.67 13.12 -11.10
C LYS A 63 3.17 13.18 -9.67
N LEU A 64 3.85 12.14 -9.22
CA LEU A 64 4.45 12.08 -7.88
C LEU A 64 5.82 12.74 -7.90
N THR A 65 6.08 13.59 -6.93
CA THR A 65 7.32 14.37 -6.88
C THR A 65 8.46 13.51 -6.34
N GLU A 66 9.59 13.50 -7.05
CA GLU A 66 10.79 12.88 -6.52
C GLU A 66 11.22 13.58 -5.23
N THR A 67 11.33 12.81 -4.16
CA THR A 67 11.69 13.30 -2.85
C THR A 67 13.19 13.20 -2.65
N VAL A 68 13.81 14.35 -2.40
CA VAL A 68 15.21 14.45 -1.98
C VAL A 68 15.25 14.57 -0.45
N PRO A 69 15.74 13.56 0.28
CA PRO A 69 15.76 13.61 1.74
C PRO A 69 16.79 14.61 2.25
N GLY A 70 16.40 15.37 3.28
CA GLY A 70 17.33 16.19 4.05
C GLY A 70 18.18 15.36 5.00
N ALA A 71 19.36 15.86 5.37
CA ALA A 71 20.26 15.18 6.31
C ALA A 71 19.60 14.93 7.69
N GLU A 72 18.62 15.76 8.06
CA GLU A 72 17.86 15.67 9.29
C GLU A 72 16.87 14.50 9.34
N TRP A 73 16.56 13.87 8.20
CA TRP A 73 15.59 12.74 8.14
C TRP A 73 16.20 11.43 8.63
N GLY A 74 17.54 11.34 8.65
CA GLY A 74 18.27 10.14 9.02
C GLY A 74 18.30 9.09 7.91
N THR A 75 18.76 7.88 8.25
CA THR A 75 18.86 6.76 7.30
C THR A 75 17.47 6.24 6.93
N PHE A 76 17.33 5.81 5.68
CA PHE A 76 16.12 5.15 5.21
C PHE A 76 16.14 3.66 5.59
N ASP A 77 15.05 3.18 6.18
CA ASP A 77 14.80 1.77 6.46
C ASP A 77 14.01 1.17 5.29
N ASN A 78 14.68 0.36 4.46
CA ASN A 78 14.08 -0.26 3.28
C ASN A 78 12.94 -1.25 3.62
N ASN A 79 12.96 -1.85 4.81
CA ASN A 79 11.96 -2.85 5.21
C ASN A 79 10.66 -2.19 5.62
N ARG A 80 10.76 -1.11 6.41
CA ARG A 80 9.60 -0.32 6.84
C ARG A 80 9.21 0.74 5.81
N GLY A 81 10.11 1.01 4.87
CA GLY A 81 9.94 2.04 3.85
C GLY A 81 9.85 3.43 4.44
N VAL A 82 10.54 3.74 5.55
CA VAL A 82 10.50 5.02 6.29
C VAL A 82 11.88 5.53 6.65
N PHE A 83 12.00 6.84 6.86
CA PHE A 83 13.23 7.44 7.40
C PHE A 83 13.26 7.34 8.93
N ALA A 84 14.43 7.04 9.50
CA ALA A 84 14.61 6.80 10.93
C ALA A 84 14.10 7.93 11.84
N ARG A 85 14.18 9.20 11.38
CA ARG A 85 13.70 10.38 12.13
C ARG A 85 12.39 10.95 11.58
N ARG A 86 11.77 10.29 10.60
CA ARG A 86 10.54 10.73 9.93
C ARG A 86 9.60 9.55 9.63
N THR A 87 9.28 8.79 10.66
CA THR A 87 8.48 7.55 10.56
C THR A 87 7.06 7.77 10.06
N LEU A 88 6.46 8.94 10.29
CA LEU A 88 5.12 9.31 9.80
C LEU A 88 5.16 10.26 8.59
N GLY A 89 6.34 10.42 7.97
CA GLY A 89 6.57 11.39 6.90
C GLY A 89 5.85 11.06 5.60
N VAL A 90 5.57 12.12 4.83
CA VAL A 90 5.10 12.07 3.44
C VAL A 90 6.29 12.28 2.51
N TYR A 91 6.40 11.42 1.51
CA TYR A 91 7.38 11.48 0.42
C TYR A 91 6.81 10.73 -0.77
N ASP A 92 6.42 11.48 -1.80
CA ASP A 92 5.63 10.94 -2.89
C ASP A 92 6.38 9.82 -3.62
N PHE A 93 7.66 10.04 -3.94
CA PHE A 93 8.51 9.08 -4.65
C PHE A 93 9.97 9.20 -4.20
N TYR A 94 10.47 8.23 -3.45
CA TYR A 94 11.86 8.12 -3.04
C TYR A 94 12.56 6.97 -3.77
N PRO A 95 13.33 7.24 -4.84
CA PRO A 95 14.16 6.24 -5.48
C PRO A 95 15.42 5.99 -4.64
N ALA A 96 15.63 4.76 -4.20
CA ALA A 96 16.79 4.46 -3.36
C ALA A 96 18.10 4.66 -4.13
N PRO A 97 19.09 5.32 -3.51
CA PRO A 97 20.43 5.38 -4.08
C PRO A 97 21.05 3.99 -4.09
N SER A 98 21.96 3.73 -5.04
CA SER A 98 22.80 2.53 -4.96
C SER A 98 23.84 2.70 -3.86
N ALA A 99 24.07 1.65 -3.07
CA ALA A 99 25.20 1.60 -2.13
C ALA A 99 26.54 1.48 -2.86
N ASP A 100 26.55 0.97 -4.10
CA ASP A 100 27.72 0.78 -4.94
C ASP A 100 27.42 1.27 -6.36
N LEU A 101 27.60 2.57 -6.59
CA LEU A 101 27.38 3.19 -7.91
C LEU A 101 28.32 2.66 -9.00
N ALA A 102 29.45 2.03 -8.62
CA ALA A 102 30.42 1.52 -9.59
C ALA A 102 29.92 0.21 -10.24
N ASN A 103 29.22 -0.63 -9.47
CA ASN A 103 28.76 -1.94 -9.93
C ASN A 103 27.24 -2.02 -10.12
N GLU A 104 26.47 -1.17 -9.43
CA GLU A 104 25.02 -1.15 -9.50
C GLU A 104 24.48 0.26 -9.76
N PRO A 105 23.80 0.50 -10.89
CA PRO A 105 23.09 1.75 -11.08
C PRO A 105 22.03 1.91 -9.99
N GLY A 106 21.97 3.10 -9.38
CA GLY A 106 20.97 3.42 -8.36
C GLY A 106 19.54 3.39 -8.90
N ARG A 107 18.58 3.62 -8.00
CA ARG A 107 17.16 3.80 -8.33
C ARG A 107 16.48 2.53 -8.84
N ARG A 108 17.07 1.35 -8.62
CA ARG A 108 16.43 0.06 -8.93
C ARG A 108 15.19 -0.20 -8.08
N GLU A 109 15.13 0.40 -6.90
CA GLU A 109 13.99 0.33 -6.00
C GLU A 109 13.53 1.74 -5.64
N ALA A 110 12.25 1.88 -5.34
CA ALA A 110 11.67 3.10 -4.81
C ALA A 110 10.55 2.80 -3.83
N TRP A 111 10.34 3.76 -2.92
CA TRP A 111 9.24 3.75 -1.97
C TRP A 111 8.48 5.07 -2.08
N GLY A 112 7.21 5.06 -1.74
CA GLY A 112 6.42 6.27 -1.63
C GLY A 112 5.40 6.18 -0.53
N ARG A 113 5.13 7.32 0.10
CA ARG A 113 4.02 7.55 1.03
C ARG A 113 3.37 8.85 0.63
N PHE A 114 2.35 8.75 -0.20
CA PHE A 114 1.63 9.86 -0.80
C PHE A 114 0.30 10.06 -0.07
N ASP A 115 0.01 11.29 0.37
CA ASP A 115 -1.28 11.63 0.96
C ASP A 115 -2.21 12.17 -0.13
N PHE A 116 -3.24 11.40 -0.47
CA PHE A 116 -4.24 11.81 -1.46
C PHE A 116 -5.40 12.53 -0.77
N HIS A 117 -5.50 13.84 -0.99
CA HIS A 117 -6.56 14.68 -0.46
C HIS A 117 -7.82 14.62 -1.32
N ILE A 118 -8.96 14.23 -0.73
CA ILE A 118 -10.24 14.11 -1.44
C ILE A 118 -11.15 15.34 -1.28
N GLU A 119 -10.82 16.27 -0.39
CA GLU A 119 -11.57 17.52 -0.16
C GLU A 119 -11.76 18.37 -1.43
N GLY A 120 -10.78 18.34 -2.34
CA GLY A 120 -10.82 19.13 -3.59
C GLY A 120 -11.68 18.53 -4.72
N LEU A 121 -12.26 17.34 -4.53
CA LEU A 121 -12.99 16.62 -5.57
C LEU A 121 -14.47 17.02 -5.57
N LYS A 122 -14.83 18.02 -6.37
CA LYS A 122 -16.19 18.60 -6.42
C LYS A 122 -17.29 17.60 -6.83
N GLU A 123 -16.93 16.55 -7.58
CA GLU A 123 -17.87 15.54 -8.06
C GLU A 123 -18.15 14.43 -7.02
N LEU A 124 -17.39 14.41 -5.92
CA LEU A 124 -17.42 13.37 -4.90
C LEU A 124 -18.57 13.56 -3.91
N ARG A 125 -19.22 12.46 -3.55
CA ARG A 125 -20.33 12.39 -2.59
C ARG A 125 -20.18 11.19 -1.66
N LEU A 126 -20.92 11.20 -0.56
CA LEU A 126 -21.05 10.03 0.32
C LEU A 126 -21.59 8.82 -0.47
N GLY A 127 -21.03 7.64 -0.21
CA GLY A 127 -21.31 6.38 -0.91
C GLY A 127 -20.55 6.20 -2.23
N ASP A 128 -19.85 7.23 -2.72
CA ASP A 128 -19.01 7.08 -3.92
C ASP A 128 -17.80 6.17 -3.64
N ARG A 129 -17.25 5.61 -4.72
CA ARG A 129 -16.04 4.79 -4.65
C ARG A 129 -14.94 5.41 -5.49
N ILE A 130 -13.77 5.60 -4.87
CA ILE A 130 -12.55 6.04 -5.53
C ILE A 130 -11.74 4.81 -5.88
N GLU A 131 -11.49 4.61 -7.16
CA GLU A 131 -10.60 3.59 -7.68
C GLU A 131 -9.24 4.23 -7.98
N TYR A 132 -8.15 3.61 -7.56
CA TYR A 132 -6.81 4.17 -7.71
C TYR A 132 -5.72 3.11 -7.87
N LYS A 133 -4.59 3.54 -8.43
CA LYS A 133 -3.37 2.73 -8.57
C LYS A 133 -2.14 3.63 -8.70
N VAL A 134 -0.97 3.06 -8.43
CA VAL A 134 0.32 3.70 -8.67
C VAL A 134 0.95 3.13 -9.93
N VAL A 135 1.44 4.01 -10.80
CA VAL A 135 2.13 3.67 -12.04
C VAL A 135 3.56 4.18 -11.97
N VAL A 136 4.53 3.31 -12.20
CA VAL A 136 5.95 3.66 -12.24
C VAL A 136 6.52 3.47 -13.63
N ARG A 137 7.55 4.25 -13.97
CA ARG A 137 8.25 4.16 -15.25
C ARG A 137 9.72 3.89 -15.03
N ASP A 138 10.30 3.05 -15.87
CA ASP A 138 11.74 2.79 -15.85
C ASP A 138 12.55 3.85 -16.64
N GLN A 139 13.88 3.74 -16.61
CA GLN A 139 14.78 4.70 -17.27
C GLN A 139 15.14 4.35 -18.71
N ARG A 140 14.46 3.39 -19.34
CA ARG A 140 14.77 3.03 -20.73
C ARG A 140 14.42 4.20 -21.68
N PRO A 141 15.08 4.32 -22.86
CA PRO A 141 14.73 5.34 -23.86
C PRO A 141 13.26 5.30 -24.30
N VAL A 142 12.68 4.09 -24.33
CA VAL A 142 11.24 3.86 -24.41
C VAL A 142 10.82 3.26 -23.06
N PRO A 143 10.31 4.07 -22.11
CA PRO A 143 10.06 3.60 -20.76
C PRO A 143 9.01 2.50 -20.70
N LEU A 144 9.30 1.42 -19.99
CA LEU A 144 8.26 0.46 -19.61
C LEU A 144 7.53 0.93 -18.36
N LYS A 145 6.26 0.58 -18.28
CA LYS A 145 5.38 0.89 -17.15
C LYS A 145 5.21 -0.35 -16.27
N GLY A 146 5.27 -0.14 -14.96
CA GLY A 146 4.77 -1.08 -13.95
C GLY A 146 3.59 -0.45 -13.23
N GLU A 147 2.58 -1.24 -12.89
CA GLU A 147 1.35 -0.76 -12.23
C GLU A 147 1.07 -1.58 -10.98
N SER A 148 0.73 -0.91 -9.87
CA SER A 148 0.24 -1.59 -8.68
C SER A 148 -1.10 -2.27 -8.93
N GLU A 149 -1.52 -3.12 -7.98
CA GLU A 149 -2.92 -3.53 -7.91
C GLU A 149 -3.84 -2.29 -7.84
N THR A 150 -4.98 -2.38 -8.52
CA THR A 150 -6.02 -1.37 -8.45
C THR A 150 -6.83 -1.55 -7.18
N ARG A 151 -6.90 -0.50 -6.37
CA ARG A 151 -7.58 -0.50 -5.09
C ARG A 151 -8.81 0.40 -5.13
N ILE A 152 -9.76 0.12 -4.24
CA ILE A 152 -11.00 0.88 -4.12
C ILE A 152 -11.17 1.35 -2.67
N LYS A 153 -11.53 2.62 -2.50
CA LYS A 153 -11.93 3.21 -1.21
C LYS A 153 -13.34 3.76 -1.34
N GLU A 154 -14.22 3.36 -0.43
CA GLU A 154 -15.56 3.93 -0.30
C GLU A 154 -15.51 5.23 0.49
N VAL A 155 -16.26 6.24 0.05
CA VAL A 155 -16.36 7.54 0.71
C VAL A 155 -17.54 7.54 1.67
N VAL A 156 -17.28 7.72 2.95
CA VAL A 156 -18.29 7.59 4.02
C VAL A 156 -18.33 8.82 4.91
N GLY A 157 -19.39 8.93 5.71
CA GLY A 157 -19.47 9.88 6.81
C GLY A 157 -18.69 9.42 8.04
N VAL A 158 -18.49 10.31 9.00
CA VAL A 158 -17.82 9.98 10.28
C VAL A 158 -18.60 8.88 11.04
N ASP A 159 -19.93 9.00 11.12
CA ASP A 159 -20.78 8.03 11.82
C ASP A 159 -20.73 6.64 11.16
N GLU A 160 -20.68 6.60 9.83
CA GLU A 160 -20.55 5.38 9.04
C GLU A 160 -19.19 4.72 9.24
N LEU A 161 -18.12 5.50 9.31
CA LEU A 161 -16.78 5.00 9.65
C LEU A 161 -16.75 4.38 11.05
N LEU A 162 -17.33 5.06 12.05
CA LEU A 162 -17.42 4.52 13.42
C LEU A 162 -18.29 3.26 13.49
N ALA A 163 -19.35 3.17 12.70
CA ALA A 163 -20.15 1.97 12.57
C ALA A 163 -19.36 0.82 11.92
N TRP A 164 -18.58 1.12 10.88
CA TRP A 164 -17.71 0.16 10.21
C TRP A 164 -16.63 -0.39 11.17
N LEU A 165 -15.94 0.47 11.92
CA LEU A 165 -14.92 0.06 12.89
C LEU A 165 -15.48 -0.90 13.94
N ARG A 166 -16.65 -0.56 14.51
CA ARG A 166 -17.34 -1.43 15.48
C ARG A 166 -17.78 -2.77 14.88
N ARG A 167 -18.13 -2.82 13.58
CA ARG A 167 -18.44 -4.09 12.90
C ARG A 167 -17.17 -4.93 12.72
N ARG A 168 -16.08 -4.31 12.26
CA ARG A 168 -14.78 -4.96 12.06
C ARG A 168 -14.24 -5.60 13.34
N GLU A 169 -14.30 -4.89 14.46
CA GLU A 169 -13.86 -5.43 15.76
C GLU A 169 -14.66 -6.68 16.18
N ARG A 170 -15.99 -6.65 16.02
CA ARG A 170 -16.85 -7.81 16.33
C ARG A 170 -16.54 -9.00 15.43
N GLU A 171 -16.27 -8.77 14.15
CA GLU A 171 -15.90 -9.82 13.20
C GLU A 171 -14.54 -10.44 13.53
N GLN A 172 -13.55 -9.61 13.88
CA GLN A 172 -12.23 -10.09 14.29
C GLN A 172 -12.30 -10.94 15.56
N GLU A 173 -13.08 -10.53 16.56
CA GLU A 173 -13.25 -11.34 17.78
C GLU A 173 -13.96 -12.67 17.48
N LYS A 174 -14.97 -12.67 16.62
CA LYS A 174 -15.63 -13.91 16.19
C LYS A 174 -14.67 -14.85 15.45
N LEU A 175 -13.82 -14.32 14.56
CA LEU A 175 -12.79 -15.10 13.87
C LEU A 175 -11.75 -15.67 14.86
N ARG A 176 -11.37 -14.89 15.87
CA ARG A 176 -10.46 -15.34 16.93
C ARG A 176 -11.06 -16.51 17.72
N GLN A 177 -12.33 -16.39 18.11
CA GLN A 177 -13.05 -17.47 18.80
C GLN A 177 -13.15 -18.73 17.93
N LEU A 178 -13.58 -18.60 16.67
CA LEU A 178 -13.63 -19.74 15.74
C LEU A 178 -12.27 -20.43 15.55
N ARG A 179 -11.18 -19.65 15.54
CA ARG A 179 -9.82 -20.21 15.42
C ARG A 179 -9.40 -20.97 16.69
N LEU A 180 -9.73 -20.45 17.87
CA LEU A 180 -9.49 -21.15 19.14
C LEU A 180 -10.30 -22.44 19.21
N ASP A 181 -11.56 -22.43 18.78
CA ASP A 181 -12.41 -23.62 18.75
C ASP A 181 -11.87 -24.67 17.77
N GLN A 182 -11.42 -24.30 16.57
CA GLN A 182 -10.80 -25.22 15.62
C GLN A 182 -9.50 -25.85 16.14
N LEU A 183 -8.71 -25.11 16.92
CA LEU A 183 -7.50 -25.64 17.57
C LEU A 183 -7.85 -26.65 18.70
N GLY A 184 -9.03 -26.55 19.30
CA GLY A 184 -9.49 -27.46 20.35
C GLY A 184 -10.16 -28.76 19.84
N VAL A 185 -10.47 -28.87 18.54
CA VAL A 185 -11.26 -29.98 17.97
C VAL A 185 -10.41 -31.16 17.46
N PHE A 186 -9.08 -31.09 17.52
CA PHE A 186 -8.19 -32.24 17.28
C PHE A 186 -7.59 -32.77 18.59
N PRO A 187 -8.32 -33.54 19.42
CA PRO A 187 -7.67 -34.38 20.41
C PRO A 187 -6.91 -35.48 19.66
N ASP A 188 -5.61 -35.57 19.92
CA ASP A 188 -4.78 -36.72 19.56
C ASP A 188 -5.56 -38.01 19.85
N ARG A 189 -5.89 -38.79 18.81
CA ARG A 189 -6.28 -40.18 19.01
C ARG A 189 -4.99 -40.92 19.38
N PRO A 190 -4.83 -41.41 20.62
CA PRO A 190 -3.76 -42.37 20.87
C PRO A 190 -4.04 -43.59 19.99
N ALA A 191 -3.07 -43.94 19.15
CA ALA A 191 -3.09 -45.17 18.39
C ALA A 191 -3.19 -46.34 19.38
N THR A 192 -4.39 -46.91 19.50
CA THR A 192 -4.61 -48.16 20.22
C THR A 192 -3.84 -49.27 19.50
N ARG A 193 -2.67 -49.62 20.04
CA ARG A 193 -2.05 -50.91 19.81
C ARG A 193 -2.88 -51.97 20.54
N SER A 194 -3.55 -52.81 19.77
CA SER A 194 -3.88 -54.20 20.10
C SER A 194 -3.54 -55.01 18.84
N GLY A 195 -2.70 -56.03 18.83
CA GLY A 195 -2.42 -57.02 19.85
C GLY A 195 -3.05 -58.34 19.41
N SER A 196 -2.35 -59.10 18.55
CA SER A 196 -2.22 -60.56 18.51
C SER A 196 -1.37 -60.97 17.31
#